data_AF-A0A962H3H2-F1
#
_entry.id   AF-A0A962H3H2-F1
#
_cell.length_a   1.000
_cell.length_b   1.000
_cell.length_c   1.000
_cell.angle_alpha   90.00
_cell.angle_beta   90.00
_cell.angle_gamma   90.00
#
_symmetry.space_group_name_H-M   'P 1'
#
loop_
_entity.id
_entity.type
_entity.pdbx_description
1 polymer ?
#
loop_
_entity_poly.entity_id
_entity_poly.type
_entity_poly.pdbx_seq_one_letter_code
_entity_poly.pdbx_strand_id
1 'polypeptide(L)'
;MTEQKAVEHFQFGCKQCGYELDHEIGQNSLVCKSCGAVEPIEVKTFNVFHSKPYESTVMELVGDEPTDVHHHVQCDTCGAGFDLPENVHADECPFCGSNVIVPVGLQRQLTPDAVLPFDIKEEQANKSFKDWLHGLWFAPNSLKRLAIKKHPIQGTFIPYWGFDADTYSTYTGQRGDNYRTTQTVVVNGKTETRTVTKIRWRFVSGAVSNDFSNVLVPASEVISNKLSASMKKWNLEKSKVYNPKYLSGYRSELYQVGLPRGFGKAKQIMEQVIRSLIRRDIGGDHQRISTVSTRYSDVGFKLMLMPLWASAFLYNRKTYQFIINGQTGQVKGERPYSWIKITAFVVTLLTVIGGTIYYFNQK
;
A
#
# COMPACT_ATOMS: atom_id res chain seq x y z
N MET A 1 -40.02 -7.49 11.72
CA MET A 1 -38.76 -7.84 11.01
C MET A 1 -38.87 -7.21 9.65
N THR A 2 -38.15 -6.12 9.42
CA THR A 2 -38.12 -5.46 8.12
C THR A 2 -37.35 -6.39 7.18
N GLU A 3 -38.00 -6.89 6.14
CA GLU A 3 -37.38 -7.75 5.13
C GLU A 3 -36.27 -6.95 4.44
N GLN A 4 -35.01 -7.33 4.67
CA GLN A 4 -33.87 -6.69 4.01
C GLN A 4 -33.92 -7.06 2.54
N LYS A 5 -34.19 -6.08 1.69
CA LYS A 5 -34.28 -6.30 0.24
C LYS A 5 -32.88 -6.60 -0.30
N ALA A 6 -32.74 -7.72 -1.00
CA ALA A 6 -31.50 -8.10 -1.67
C ALA A 6 -31.09 -7.05 -2.71
N VAL A 7 -29.79 -6.77 -2.77
CA VAL A 7 -29.21 -5.79 -3.68
C VAL A 7 -28.91 -6.43 -5.04
N GLU A 8 -28.93 -5.60 -6.09
CA GLU A 8 -28.43 -6.01 -7.40
C GLU A 8 -26.94 -6.36 -7.30
N HIS A 9 -26.55 -7.46 -7.93
CA HIS A 9 -25.18 -7.95 -7.94
C HIS A 9 -24.90 -8.69 -9.25
N PHE A 10 -23.62 -8.89 -9.56
CA PHE A 10 -23.17 -9.70 -10.69
C PHE A 10 -22.72 -11.07 -10.19
N GLN A 11 -23.14 -12.12 -10.88
CA GLN A 11 -22.54 -13.45 -10.86
C GLN A 11 -22.29 -13.91 -12.30
N PHE A 12 -21.11 -14.45 -12.57
CA PHE A 12 -20.73 -14.89 -13.92
C PHE A 12 -20.81 -16.42 -14.00
N GLY A 13 -21.97 -16.93 -14.43
CA GLY A 13 -22.19 -18.36 -14.66
C GLY A 13 -21.73 -18.81 -16.05
N CYS A 14 -21.12 -19.99 -16.13
CA CYS A 14 -20.70 -20.62 -17.38
C CYS A 14 -21.93 -21.02 -18.21
N LYS A 15 -22.01 -20.54 -19.45
CA LYS A 15 -23.10 -20.88 -20.38
C LYS A 15 -23.16 -22.36 -20.76
N GLN A 16 -22.08 -23.12 -20.56
CA GLN A 16 -21.99 -24.53 -20.94
C GLN A 16 -22.44 -25.49 -19.84
N CYS A 17 -22.06 -25.24 -18.58
CA CYS A 17 -22.36 -26.16 -17.48
C CYS A 17 -23.01 -25.51 -16.24
N GLY A 18 -23.22 -24.20 -16.26
CA GLY A 18 -23.82 -23.46 -15.13
C GLY A 18 -22.87 -23.21 -13.95
N TYR A 19 -21.68 -23.82 -13.93
CA TYR A 19 -20.67 -23.57 -12.90
C TYR A 19 -20.09 -22.15 -13.03
N GLU A 20 -19.53 -21.60 -11.97
CA GLU A 20 -18.98 -20.23 -12.00
C GLU A 20 -17.75 -20.07 -12.89
N LEU A 21 -17.52 -18.81 -13.28
CA LEU A 21 -16.40 -18.36 -14.09
C LEU A 21 -15.49 -17.43 -13.27
N ASP A 22 -14.22 -17.79 -13.13
CA ASP A 22 -13.23 -16.95 -12.45
C ASP A 22 -12.36 -16.22 -13.45
N HIS A 23 -11.90 -15.01 -13.10
CA HIS A 23 -10.87 -14.35 -13.89
C HIS A 23 -9.54 -15.12 -13.79
N GLU A 24 -8.99 -15.51 -14.95
CA GLU A 24 -7.75 -16.29 -15.00
C GLU A 24 -6.52 -15.37 -15.14
N ILE A 25 -5.63 -15.42 -14.15
CA ILE A 25 -4.40 -14.62 -14.11
C ILE A 25 -3.53 -14.86 -15.34
N GLY A 26 -3.10 -13.76 -15.96
CA GLY A 26 -2.30 -13.78 -17.19
C GLY A 26 -3.13 -13.93 -18.46
N GLN A 27 -4.45 -14.10 -18.34
CA GLN A 27 -5.38 -14.07 -19.46
C GLN A 27 -6.35 -12.89 -19.28
N ASN A 28 -6.90 -12.39 -20.39
CA ASN A 28 -8.01 -11.43 -20.33
C ASN A 28 -9.33 -12.17 -20.55
N SER A 29 -9.60 -13.16 -19.71
CA SER A 29 -10.75 -14.05 -19.83
C SER A 29 -11.21 -14.54 -18.47
N LEU A 30 -12.48 -14.92 -18.42
CA LEU A 30 -13.00 -15.77 -17.38
C LEU A 30 -12.89 -17.24 -17.80
N VAL A 31 -12.59 -18.13 -16.87
CA VAL A 31 -12.42 -19.57 -17.09
C VAL A 31 -13.28 -20.34 -16.11
N CYS A 32 -14.07 -21.28 -16.64
CA CYS A 32 -14.87 -22.19 -15.83
C CYS A 32 -13.98 -23.22 -15.15
N LYS A 33 -13.95 -23.24 -13.82
CA LYS A 33 -13.13 -24.21 -13.06
C LYS A 33 -13.64 -25.66 -13.17
N SER A 34 -14.89 -25.86 -13.60
CA SER A 34 -15.49 -27.18 -13.78
C SER A 34 -15.24 -27.78 -15.17
N CYS A 35 -15.66 -27.08 -16.24
CA CYS A 35 -15.59 -27.63 -17.61
C CYS A 35 -14.48 -27.02 -18.49
N GLY A 36 -13.79 -25.98 -18.03
CA GLY A 36 -12.71 -25.33 -18.77
C GLY A 36 -13.16 -24.36 -19.87
N ALA A 37 -14.47 -24.11 -20.02
CA ALA A 37 -14.97 -23.10 -20.95
C ALA A 37 -14.37 -21.71 -20.66
N VAL A 38 -14.06 -20.96 -21.72
CA VAL A 38 -13.39 -19.66 -21.64
C VAL A 38 -14.30 -18.57 -22.20
N GLU A 39 -14.49 -17.50 -21.44
CA GLU A 39 -15.21 -16.31 -21.89
C GLU A 39 -14.28 -15.10 -21.91
N PRO A 40 -14.04 -14.44 -23.06
CA PRO A 40 -13.15 -13.29 -23.13
C PRO A 40 -13.72 -12.08 -22.37
N ILE A 41 -12.82 -11.31 -21.74
CA ILE A 41 -13.10 -9.99 -21.19
C ILE A 41 -12.71 -8.97 -22.25
N GLU A 42 -13.60 -8.02 -22.56
CA GLU A 42 -13.28 -6.91 -23.47
C GLU A 42 -12.18 -6.05 -22.83
N VAL A 43 -11.01 -6.00 -23.49
CA VAL A 43 -9.84 -5.31 -22.96
C VAL A 43 -9.81 -3.88 -23.47
N LYS A 44 -9.94 -2.93 -22.54
CA LYS A 44 -9.65 -1.51 -22.78
C LYS A 44 -8.49 -1.12 -21.88
N THR A 45 -7.37 -0.71 -22.47
CA THR A 45 -6.24 -0.16 -21.71
C THR A 45 -6.63 1.15 -21.07
N PHE A 46 -6.30 1.32 -19.80
CA PHE A 46 -6.52 2.59 -19.12
C PHE A 46 -5.31 3.50 -19.33
N ASN A 47 -5.54 4.72 -19.81
CA ASN A 47 -4.47 5.73 -19.86
C ASN A 47 -4.20 6.24 -18.44
N VAL A 48 -3.09 5.82 -17.84
CA VAL A 48 -2.72 6.21 -16.47
C VAL A 48 -2.39 7.70 -16.32
N PHE A 49 -2.22 8.43 -17.41
CA PHE A 49 -2.07 9.89 -17.38
C PHE A 49 -3.41 10.62 -17.49
N HIS A 50 -4.50 9.90 -17.79
CA HIS A 50 -5.84 10.45 -17.69
C HIS A 50 -6.25 10.52 -16.22
N SER A 51 -6.77 11.67 -15.81
CA SER A 51 -7.30 11.93 -14.49
C SER A 51 -8.55 12.78 -14.58
N LYS A 52 -9.45 12.56 -13.63
CA LYS A 52 -10.64 13.39 -13.45
C LYS A 52 -10.25 14.67 -12.69
N PRO A 53 -10.88 15.82 -13.01
CA PRO A 53 -10.58 17.09 -12.33
C PRO A 53 -11.00 17.03 -10.85
N TYR A 54 -10.06 17.27 -9.94
CA TYR A 54 -10.31 17.14 -8.50
C TYR A 54 -11.31 18.18 -7.98
N GLU A 55 -11.11 19.46 -8.30
CA GLU A 55 -11.90 20.56 -7.72
C GLU A 55 -13.37 20.46 -8.09
N SER A 56 -13.69 20.27 -9.38
CA SER A 56 -15.08 20.16 -9.82
C SER A 56 -15.75 18.91 -9.29
N THR A 57 -15.06 17.76 -9.25
CA THR A 57 -15.64 16.54 -8.65
C THR A 57 -15.92 16.75 -7.16
N VAL A 58 -15.02 17.35 -6.39
CA VAL A 58 -15.27 17.58 -4.96
C VAL A 58 -16.46 18.51 -4.74
N MET A 59 -16.71 19.47 -5.62
CA MET A 59 -17.91 20.31 -5.57
C MET A 59 -19.20 19.55 -5.91
N GLU A 60 -19.12 18.52 -6.75
CA GLU A 60 -20.23 17.65 -7.14
C GLU A 60 -20.51 16.52 -6.16
N LEU A 61 -19.54 16.17 -5.29
CA LEU A 61 -19.77 15.26 -4.16
C LEU A 61 -20.71 15.93 -3.15
N VAL A 62 -22.02 15.79 -3.39
CA VAL A 62 -23.08 16.35 -2.53
C VAL A 62 -23.60 15.25 -1.60
N GLY A 63 -23.66 15.56 -0.31
CA GLY A 63 -24.19 14.66 0.73
C GLY A 63 -23.15 13.69 1.27
N ASP A 64 -23.48 13.08 2.41
CA ASP A 64 -22.67 12.01 2.98
C ASP A 64 -22.66 10.79 2.03
N GLU A 65 -21.58 10.01 2.04
CA GLU A 65 -21.57 8.70 1.38
C GLU A 65 -22.78 7.89 1.88
N PRO A 66 -23.43 7.07 1.03
CA PRO A 66 -24.58 6.27 1.44
C PRO A 66 -24.29 5.53 2.74
N THR A 67 -24.96 5.94 3.83
CA THR A 67 -24.83 5.30 5.15
C THR A 67 -25.65 4.02 5.23
N ASP A 68 -26.55 3.79 4.27
CA ASP A 68 -27.36 2.57 4.19
C ASP A 68 -26.57 1.51 3.42
N VAL A 69 -26.15 0.50 4.18
CA VAL A 69 -25.15 -0.51 3.86
C VAL A 69 -25.89 -1.57 3.02
N HIS A 70 -26.05 -1.27 1.72
CA HIS A 70 -26.56 -2.19 0.69
C HIS A 70 -25.61 -3.40 0.50
N HIS A 71 -25.64 -4.32 1.46
CA HIS A 71 -24.72 -5.46 1.52
C HIS A 71 -25.43 -6.81 1.61
N HIS A 72 -26.76 -6.78 1.76
CA HIS A 72 -27.57 -7.99 1.74
C HIS A 72 -27.68 -8.53 0.32
N VAL A 73 -27.03 -9.67 0.07
CA VAL A 73 -27.03 -10.35 -1.22
C VAL A 73 -27.86 -11.62 -1.11
N GLN A 74 -28.67 -11.87 -2.14
CA GLN A 74 -29.31 -13.15 -2.38
C GLN A 74 -28.52 -13.88 -3.46
N CYS A 75 -27.84 -14.98 -3.13
CA CYS A 75 -27.02 -15.72 -4.09
C CYS A 75 -27.88 -16.38 -5.19
N ASP A 76 -27.61 -16.10 -6.47
CA ASP A 76 -28.31 -16.71 -7.62
C ASP A 76 -27.98 -18.20 -7.78
N THR A 77 -26.85 -18.66 -7.23
CA THR A 77 -26.40 -20.06 -7.36
C THR A 77 -27.07 -20.99 -6.34
N CYS A 78 -27.09 -20.63 -5.05
CA CYS A 78 -27.63 -21.50 -3.99
C CYS A 78 -28.90 -20.97 -3.32
N GLY A 79 -29.31 -19.72 -3.61
CA GLY A 79 -30.48 -19.10 -2.98
C GLY A 79 -30.30 -18.72 -1.51
N ALA A 80 -29.07 -18.70 -0.98
CA ALA A 80 -28.82 -18.22 0.37
C ALA A 80 -28.73 -16.68 0.40
N GLY A 81 -29.41 -16.06 1.38
CA GLY A 81 -29.25 -14.65 1.72
C GLY A 81 -28.11 -14.44 2.72
N PHE A 82 -27.24 -13.46 2.48
CA PHE A 82 -26.11 -13.14 3.36
C PHE A 82 -25.65 -11.69 3.22
N ASP A 83 -24.96 -11.19 4.24
CA ASP A 83 -24.39 -9.85 4.20
C ASP A 83 -22.90 -9.90 3.88
N LEU A 84 -22.47 -9.08 2.92
CA LEU A 84 -21.06 -8.77 2.73
C LEU A 84 -20.56 -7.85 3.85
N PRO A 85 -19.28 -7.94 4.26
CA PRO A 85 -18.69 -6.96 5.17
C PRO A 85 -18.84 -5.53 4.60
N GLU A 86 -19.07 -4.53 5.47
CA GLU A 86 -19.37 -3.14 5.09
C GLU A 86 -18.41 -2.52 4.06
N ASN A 87 -17.13 -2.90 4.10
CA ASN A 87 -16.10 -2.37 3.23
C ASN A 87 -15.77 -3.28 2.04
N VAL A 88 -16.61 -4.28 1.74
CA VAL A 88 -16.39 -5.28 0.69
C VAL A 88 -17.56 -5.24 -0.28
N HIS A 89 -17.25 -5.27 -1.57
CA HIS A 89 -18.26 -5.31 -2.62
C HIS A 89 -18.05 -6.47 -3.60
N ALA A 90 -16.98 -7.24 -3.47
CA ALA A 90 -16.81 -8.51 -4.16
C ALA A 90 -16.20 -9.53 -3.19
N ASP A 91 -16.82 -10.71 -3.09
CA ASP A 91 -16.31 -11.85 -2.32
C ASP A 91 -17.05 -13.13 -2.75
N GLU A 92 -16.66 -14.26 -2.17
CA GLU A 92 -17.36 -15.53 -2.36
C GLU A 92 -18.60 -15.65 -1.45
N CYS A 93 -19.64 -16.33 -1.94
CA CYS A 93 -20.77 -16.73 -1.12
C CYS A 93 -20.29 -17.72 -0.03
N PRO A 94 -20.54 -17.46 1.26
CA PRO A 94 -20.03 -18.30 2.35
C PRO A 94 -20.68 -19.69 2.42
N PHE A 95 -21.76 -19.91 1.65
CA PHE A 95 -22.50 -21.17 1.63
C PHE A 95 -22.07 -22.12 0.52
N CYS A 96 -21.81 -21.60 -0.69
CA CYS A 96 -21.52 -22.42 -1.86
C CYS A 96 -20.25 -22.02 -2.62
N GLY A 97 -19.54 -20.98 -2.19
CA GLY A 97 -18.31 -20.49 -2.82
C GLY A 97 -18.52 -19.63 -4.07
N SER A 98 -19.76 -19.45 -4.54
CA SER A 98 -20.02 -18.71 -5.78
C SER A 98 -19.59 -17.25 -5.66
N ASN A 99 -18.89 -16.73 -6.67
CA ASN A 99 -18.48 -15.32 -6.73
C ASN A 99 -19.66 -14.34 -6.79
N VAL A 100 -19.65 -13.33 -5.94
CA VAL A 100 -20.67 -12.26 -5.88
C VAL A 100 -19.98 -10.91 -5.97
N ILE A 101 -20.49 -10.02 -6.84
CA ILE A 101 -19.98 -8.66 -6.99
C ILE A 101 -21.12 -7.65 -6.94
N VAL A 102 -21.20 -6.88 -5.86
CA VAL A 102 -22.11 -5.74 -5.73
C VAL A 102 -21.50 -4.53 -6.48
N PRO A 103 -22.30 -3.82 -7.31
CA PRO A 103 -21.83 -2.61 -7.97
C PRO A 103 -21.44 -1.53 -6.96
N VAL A 104 -20.22 -0.98 -7.11
CA VAL A 104 -19.70 0.07 -6.23
C VAL A 104 -20.62 1.29 -6.17
N GLY A 105 -21.28 1.65 -7.28
CA GLY A 105 -22.19 2.80 -7.37
C GLY A 105 -23.43 2.72 -6.47
N LEU A 106 -23.77 1.54 -5.95
CA LEU A 106 -24.85 1.39 -4.96
C LEU A 106 -24.40 1.78 -3.54
N GLN A 107 -23.09 1.72 -3.26
CA GLN A 107 -22.53 1.86 -1.92
C GLN A 107 -21.66 3.12 -1.80
N ARG A 108 -21.16 3.66 -2.92
CA ARG A 108 -20.23 4.78 -2.99
C ARG A 108 -20.50 5.66 -4.21
N GLN A 109 -20.27 6.96 -4.07
CA GLN A 109 -20.49 7.93 -5.16
C GLN A 109 -19.47 7.79 -6.30
N LEU A 110 -18.23 7.35 -5.99
CA LEU A 110 -17.16 7.22 -6.97
C LEU A 110 -16.91 5.75 -7.31
N THR A 111 -17.06 5.39 -8.58
CA THR A 111 -16.70 4.05 -9.06
C THR A 111 -15.22 4.00 -9.46
N PRO A 112 -14.57 2.82 -9.42
CA PRO A 112 -13.21 2.67 -9.93
C PRO A 112 -13.12 3.03 -11.40
N ASP A 113 -12.06 3.76 -11.77
CA ASP A 113 -11.73 4.11 -13.14
C ASP A 113 -10.92 2.99 -13.81
N ALA A 114 -10.06 2.33 -13.02
CA ALA A 114 -9.18 1.29 -13.50
C ALA A 114 -9.07 0.10 -12.55
N VAL A 115 -8.71 -1.05 -13.12
CA VAL A 115 -8.27 -2.23 -12.40
C VAL A 115 -6.90 -2.64 -12.91
N LEU A 116 -6.01 -2.99 -12.00
CA LEU A 116 -4.69 -3.51 -12.33
C LEU A 116 -4.72 -5.03 -12.16
N PRO A 117 -4.69 -5.84 -13.23
CA PRO A 117 -4.81 -7.29 -13.10
C PRO A 117 -3.65 -7.91 -12.32
N PHE A 118 -3.91 -9.04 -11.65
CA PHE A 118 -2.86 -9.88 -11.10
C PHE A 118 -1.94 -10.40 -12.21
N ASP A 119 -0.63 -10.45 -11.95
CA ASP A 119 0.34 -11.22 -12.76
C ASP A 119 0.84 -12.47 -12.00
N ILE A 120 0.73 -12.48 -10.67
CA ILE A 120 1.23 -13.53 -9.77
C ILE A 120 0.07 -14.43 -9.35
N LYS A 121 0.18 -15.73 -9.63
CA LYS A 121 -0.81 -16.74 -9.19
C LYS A 121 -0.69 -17.06 -7.70
N GLU A 122 -1.72 -17.69 -7.14
CA GLU A 122 -1.76 -18.02 -5.71
C GLU A 122 -0.57 -18.91 -5.29
N GLU A 123 -0.16 -19.87 -6.12
CA GLU A 123 0.96 -20.77 -5.82
C GLU A 123 2.29 -20.00 -5.74
N GLN A 124 2.46 -19.01 -6.61
CA GLN A 124 3.63 -18.13 -6.62
C GLN A 124 3.60 -17.18 -5.41
N ALA A 125 2.43 -16.65 -5.05
CA ALA A 125 2.25 -15.84 -3.85
C ALA A 125 2.59 -16.65 -2.58
N ASN A 126 2.08 -17.88 -2.49
CA ASN A 126 2.40 -18.83 -1.42
C ASN A 126 3.90 -19.13 -1.32
N LYS A 127 4.58 -19.29 -2.47
CA LYS A 127 6.03 -19.46 -2.50
C LYS A 127 6.76 -18.21 -1.98
N SER A 128 6.42 -17.02 -2.48
CA SER A 128 7.02 -15.76 -2.03
C SER A 128 6.85 -15.55 -0.53
N PHE A 129 5.68 -15.89 0.02
CA PHE A 129 5.42 -15.85 1.45
C PHE A 129 6.35 -16.78 2.25
N LYS A 130 6.48 -18.04 1.82
CA LYS A 130 7.37 -19.02 2.46
C LYS A 130 8.82 -18.53 2.46
N ASP A 131 9.30 -18.03 1.33
CA ASP A 131 10.66 -17.51 1.18
C ASP A 131 10.91 -16.31 2.11
N TRP A 132 9.97 -15.36 2.16
CA TRP A 132 10.02 -14.22 3.07
C TRP A 132 10.08 -14.66 4.54
N LEU A 133 9.20 -15.59 4.94
CA LEU A 133 9.10 -16.10 6.30
C LEU A 133 10.38 -16.84 6.73
N HIS A 134 11.01 -17.58 5.82
CA HIS A 134 12.30 -18.23 6.05
C HIS A 134 13.40 -17.23 6.37
N GLY A 135 13.43 -16.08 5.66
CA GLY A 135 14.37 -14.99 5.90
C GLY A 135 14.24 -14.27 7.26
N LEU A 136 13.15 -14.47 8.00
CA LEU A 136 12.94 -13.79 9.29
C LEU A 136 13.74 -14.45 10.43
N TRP A 137 15.02 -14.10 10.58
CA TRP A 137 15.91 -14.74 11.57
C TRP A 137 15.41 -14.60 13.02
N PHE A 138 14.97 -13.39 13.40
CA PHE A 138 14.46 -13.08 14.74
C PHE A 138 12.99 -13.45 14.99
N ALA A 139 12.29 -14.07 14.04
CA ALA A 139 10.93 -14.55 14.26
C ALA A 139 10.94 -15.88 15.07
N PRO A 140 9.96 -16.12 15.96
CA PRO A 140 9.79 -17.41 16.65
C PRO A 140 9.67 -18.59 15.67
N ASN A 141 10.29 -19.73 15.96
CA ASN A 141 10.19 -20.91 15.10
C ASN A 141 8.78 -21.53 15.11
N SER A 142 8.07 -21.42 16.23
CA SER A 142 6.66 -21.80 16.36
C SER A 142 5.78 -21.04 15.38
N LEU A 143 6.04 -19.74 15.21
CA LEU A 143 5.33 -18.90 14.25
C LEU A 143 5.54 -19.41 12.83
N LYS A 144 6.81 -19.63 12.42
CA LYS A 144 7.10 -20.04 11.04
C LYS A 144 6.33 -21.31 10.67
N ARG A 145 6.25 -22.27 11.59
CA ARG A 145 5.50 -23.52 11.38
C ARG A 145 3.99 -23.32 11.31
N LEU A 146 3.43 -22.44 12.16
CA LEU A 146 1.98 -22.17 12.18
C LEU A 146 1.54 -21.39 10.95
N ALA A 147 2.29 -20.34 10.60
CA ALA A 147 2.00 -19.49 9.45
C ALA A 147 2.00 -20.28 8.11
N ILE A 148 2.92 -21.25 7.95
CA ILE A 148 2.98 -22.10 6.74
C ILE A 148 1.80 -23.08 6.63
N LYS A 149 1.22 -23.52 7.76
CA LYS A 149 0.27 -24.64 7.78
C LYS A 149 -1.21 -24.24 7.76
N LYS A 150 -1.56 -23.00 8.12
CA LYS A 150 -2.94 -22.70 8.57
C LYS A 150 -3.65 -21.52 7.89
N HIS A 151 -3.00 -20.80 6.98
CA HIS A 151 -3.57 -19.54 6.50
C HIS A 151 -3.61 -19.51 4.97
N PRO A 152 -4.80 -19.67 4.36
CA PRO A 152 -4.95 -19.42 2.94
C PRO A 152 -4.64 -17.94 2.67
N ILE A 153 -4.06 -17.71 1.50
CA ILE A 153 -3.78 -16.37 1.01
C ILE A 153 -4.93 -15.99 0.09
N GLN A 154 -5.61 -14.89 0.39
CA GLN A 154 -6.75 -14.45 -0.40
C GLN A 154 -6.31 -13.37 -1.40
N GLY A 155 -6.66 -13.55 -2.67
CA GLY A 155 -6.48 -12.51 -3.68
C GLY A 155 -7.50 -11.40 -3.46
N THR A 156 -7.02 -10.19 -3.21
CA THR A 156 -7.83 -9.03 -2.86
C THR A 156 -7.46 -7.81 -3.70
N PHE A 157 -8.44 -7.18 -4.32
CA PHE A 157 -8.33 -5.87 -4.95
C PHE A 157 -8.55 -4.77 -3.92
N ILE A 158 -7.50 -3.99 -3.67
CA ILE A 158 -7.50 -2.89 -2.71
C ILE A 158 -7.63 -1.56 -3.46
N PRO A 159 -8.54 -0.66 -3.05
CA PRO A 159 -8.70 0.62 -3.71
C PRO A 159 -7.54 1.56 -3.37
N TYR A 160 -7.05 2.26 -4.38
CA TYR A 160 -6.03 3.30 -4.31
C TYR A 160 -6.48 4.53 -5.06
N TRP A 161 -6.26 5.70 -4.47
CA TRP A 161 -6.26 6.96 -5.21
C TRP A 161 -4.91 7.13 -5.91
N GLY A 162 -4.93 7.55 -7.17
CA GLY A 162 -3.77 8.10 -7.86
C GLY A 162 -3.99 9.59 -8.10
N PHE A 163 -3.11 10.44 -7.56
CA PHE A 163 -3.18 11.89 -7.75
C PHE A 163 -2.09 12.39 -8.68
N ASP A 164 -2.48 13.31 -9.54
CA ASP A 164 -1.59 14.14 -10.35
C ASP A 164 -1.71 15.59 -9.85
N ALA A 165 -0.60 16.32 -9.78
CA ALA A 165 -0.62 17.74 -9.42
C ALA A 165 0.69 18.42 -9.79
N ASP A 166 0.58 19.64 -10.29
CA ASP A 166 1.72 20.53 -10.43
C ASP A 166 1.91 21.33 -9.15
N THR A 167 3.15 21.48 -8.72
CA THR A 167 3.46 22.20 -7.48
C THR A 167 4.46 23.31 -7.69
N TYR A 168 4.17 24.45 -7.07
CA TYR A 168 5.09 25.57 -6.93
C TYR A 168 5.28 25.88 -5.44
N SER A 169 6.49 25.71 -4.94
CA SER A 169 6.81 25.79 -3.51
C SER A 169 7.86 26.85 -3.23
N THR A 170 7.48 27.93 -2.53
CA THR A 170 8.43 28.94 -2.03
C THR A 170 8.91 28.57 -0.65
N TYR A 171 10.18 28.82 -0.34
CA TYR A 171 10.77 28.47 0.95
C TYR A 171 11.73 29.54 1.49
N THR A 172 11.90 29.51 2.82
CA THR A 172 13.00 30.19 3.51
C THR A 172 13.75 29.20 4.39
N GLY A 173 15.03 29.46 4.64
CA GLY A 173 15.85 28.56 5.44
C GLY A 173 17.25 29.10 5.69
N GLN A 174 18.13 28.18 6.07
CA GLN A 174 19.54 28.46 6.30
C GLN A 174 20.41 27.40 5.63
N ARG A 175 21.48 27.86 5.00
CA ARG A 175 22.59 27.02 4.54
C ARG A 175 23.72 27.07 5.55
N GLY A 176 24.21 25.92 5.95
CA GLY A 176 25.38 25.75 6.80
C GLY A 176 26.53 25.20 5.97
N ASP A 177 27.62 25.95 5.87
CA ASP A 177 28.87 25.49 5.26
C ASP A 177 29.91 25.24 6.38
N ASN A 178 30.55 24.09 6.35
CA ASN A 178 31.59 23.72 7.29
C ASN A 178 32.86 24.51 6.98
N TYR A 179 33.47 25.05 8.03
CA TYR A 179 34.80 25.62 7.95
C TYR A 179 35.64 25.14 9.12
N ARG A 180 36.93 24.92 8.86
CA ARG A 180 37.89 24.56 9.89
C ARG A 180 38.48 25.84 10.50
N THR A 181 38.55 25.88 11.81
CA THR A 181 39.20 26.97 12.55
C THR A 181 39.93 26.40 13.75
N THR A 182 40.92 27.10 14.27
CA THR A 182 41.66 26.69 15.45
C THR A 182 40.99 27.26 16.70
N GLN A 183 40.88 26.45 17.75
CA GLN A 183 40.44 26.89 19.05
C GLN A 183 41.48 26.50 20.09
N THR A 184 41.85 27.47 20.91
CA THR A 184 42.72 27.27 22.06
C THR A 184 41.91 26.66 23.20
N VAL A 185 42.37 25.52 23.72
CA VAL A 185 41.77 24.82 24.86
C VAL A 185 42.84 24.52 25.90
N VAL A 186 42.47 24.57 27.18
CA VAL A 186 43.38 24.17 28.27
C VAL A 186 43.06 22.74 28.64
N VAL A 187 44.05 21.85 28.51
CA VAL A 187 43.95 20.44 28.88
C VAL A 187 45.09 20.14 29.85
N ASN A 188 44.76 19.67 31.06
CA ASN A 188 45.74 19.39 32.12
C ASN A 188 46.68 20.58 32.43
N GLY A 189 46.14 21.81 32.43
CA GLY A 189 46.91 23.03 32.73
C GLY A 189 47.84 23.50 31.61
N LYS A 190 47.87 22.82 30.44
CA LYS A 190 48.62 23.24 29.26
C LYS A 190 47.69 23.75 28.16
N THR A 191 48.11 24.84 27.52
CA THR A 191 47.39 25.45 26.39
C THR A 191 47.67 24.63 25.13
N GLU A 192 46.63 24.02 24.56
CA GLU A 192 46.67 23.28 23.30
C GLU A 192 45.85 24.01 22.22
N THR A 193 46.34 23.99 20.98
CA THR A 193 45.55 24.45 19.82
C THR A 193 44.92 23.24 19.14
N ARG A 194 43.60 23.21 19.03
CA ARG A 194 42.87 22.13 18.34
C ARG A 194 42.13 22.68 17.13
N THR A 195 42.23 21.97 16.01
CA THR A 195 41.41 22.24 14.82
C THR A 195 39.99 21.75 15.10
N VAL A 196 39.03 22.67 15.06
CA VAL A 196 37.61 22.38 15.21
C VAL A 196 36.86 22.72 13.92
N THR A 197 35.85 21.91 13.60
CA THR A 197 34.92 22.22 12.52
C THR A 197 33.77 23.05 13.10
N LYS A 198 33.52 24.23 12.53
CA LYS A 198 32.37 25.09 12.85
C LYS A 198 31.47 25.22 11.62
N ILE A 199 30.19 25.50 11.86
CA ILE A 199 29.19 25.69 10.80
C ILE A 199 28.91 27.17 10.65
N ARG A 200 29.09 27.72 9.45
CA ARG A 200 28.67 29.08 9.11
C ARG A 200 27.27 29.05 8.51
N TRP A 201 26.30 29.57 9.26
CA TRP A 201 24.91 29.68 8.79
C TRP A 201 24.69 30.99 8.02
N ARG A 202 24.06 30.90 6.86
CA ARG A 202 23.55 32.05 6.09
C ARG A 202 22.09 31.85 5.75
N PHE A 203 21.32 32.95 5.76
CA PHE A 203 19.94 32.93 5.30
C PHE A 203 19.89 32.60 3.80
N VAL A 204 18.90 31.81 3.42
CA VAL A 204 18.58 31.50 2.02
C VAL A 204 17.06 31.48 1.83
N SER A 205 16.63 31.86 0.65
CA SER A 205 15.25 31.73 0.19
C SER A 205 15.25 31.33 -1.28
N GLY A 206 14.23 30.61 -1.69
CA GLY A 206 14.11 30.15 -3.06
C GLY A 206 12.74 29.59 -3.36
N ALA A 207 12.61 29.00 -4.54
CA ALA A 207 11.41 28.30 -4.95
C ALA A 207 11.79 27.04 -5.73
N VAL A 208 10.99 25.99 -5.57
CA VAL A 208 11.10 24.76 -6.35
C VAL A 208 9.76 24.44 -6.98
N SER A 209 9.79 23.95 -8.21
CA SER A 209 8.63 23.39 -8.90
C SER A 209 8.80 21.89 -9.06
N ASN A 210 7.70 21.15 -9.01
CA ASN A 210 7.70 19.73 -9.33
C ASN A 210 6.34 19.28 -9.80
N ASP A 211 6.34 18.49 -10.87
CA ASP A 211 5.14 17.87 -11.43
C ASP A 211 5.05 16.47 -10.84
N PHE A 212 3.90 16.17 -10.22
CA PHE A 212 3.64 14.87 -9.63
C PHE A 212 2.66 14.10 -10.49
N SER A 213 3.01 12.87 -10.82
CA SER A 213 2.11 11.95 -11.51
C SER A 213 1.97 10.66 -10.72
N ASN A 214 0.73 10.17 -10.64
CA ASN A 214 0.37 8.91 -10.00
C ASN A 214 0.90 8.78 -8.57
N VAL A 215 0.72 9.82 -7.75
CA VAL A 215 0.96 9.74 -6.30
C VAL A 215 -0.11 8.84 -5.70
N LEU A 216 0.30 7.61 -5.40
CA LEU A 216 -0.58 6.55 -4.92
C LEU A 216 -0.85 6.68 -3.43
N VAL A 217 -2.13 6.70 -3.06
CA VAL A 217 -2.61 6.69 -1.68
C VAL A 217 -3.57 5.52 -1.50
N PRO A 218 -3.27 4.55 -0.61
CA PRO A 218 -4.23 3.51 -0.26
C PRO A 218 -5.53 4.12 0.25
N ALA A 219 -6.65 3.66 -0.30
CA ALA A 219 -7.99 4.12 0.06
C ALA A 219 -8.75 3.13 0.96
N SER A 220 -8.12 2.03 1.37
CA SER A 220 -8.59 1.09 2.39
C SER A 220 -7.97 1.38 3.77
N GLU A 221 -8.72 1.11 4.84
CA GLU A 221 -8.23 1.15 6.23
C GLU A 221 -8.09 -0.25 6.86
N VAL A 222 -8.47 -1.33 6.17
CA VAL A 222 -8.42 -2.72 6.69
C VAL A 222 -7.00 -3.27 6.79
N ILE A 223 -6.20 -3.02 5.76
CA ILE A 223 -4.77 -3.33 5.79
C ILE A 223 -4.07 -2.16 6.47
N SER A 224 -3.19 -2.45 7.43
CA SER A 224 -2.51 -1.40 8.18
C SER A 224 -1.85 -0.38 7.23
N ASN A 225 -2.08 0.91 7.47
CA ASN A 225 -1.58 2.00 6.61
C ASN A 225 -0.07 1.85 6.32
N LYS A 226 0.69 1.34 7.30
CA LYS A 226 2.12 1.06 7.18
C LYS A 226 2.42 -0.02 6.14
N LEU A 227 1.64 -1.10 6.10
CA LEU A 227 1.80 -2.16 5.10
C LEU A 227 1.41 -1.65 3.71
N SER A 228 0.21 -1.09 3.55
CA SER A 228 -0.29 -0.62 2.25
C SER A 228 0.59 0.46 1.63
N ALA A 229 1.11 1.40 2.42
CA ALA A 229 2.05 2.42 1.96
C ALA A 229 3.47 1.89 1.71
N SER A 230 3.82 0.72 2.25
CA SER A 230 5.12 0.09 2.00
C SER A 230 5.19 -0.68 0.67
N MET A 231 4.04 -0.92 0.04
CA MET A 231 3.97 -1.49 -1.29
C MET A 231 4.41 -0.45 -2.30
N LYS A 232 5.47 -0.76 -3.02
CA LYS A 232 6.07 0.12 -4.04
C LYS A 232 6.14 -0.65 -5.36
N LYS A 233 6.38 0.08 -6.45
CA LYS A 233 6.66 -0.46 -7.78
C LYS A 233 5.47 -1.15 -8.46
N TRP A 234 4.34 -0.44 -8.52
CA TRP A 234 3.24 -0.83 -9.38
C TRP A 234 3.60 -0.52 -10.84
N ASN A 235 3.34 -1.47 -11.74
CA ASN A 235 3.40 -1.19 -13.18
C ASN A 235 2.01 -0.73 -13.62
N LEU A 236 1.73 0.56 -13.43
CA LEU A 236 0.41 1.13 -13.70
C LEU A 236 0.02 1.05 -15.18
N GLU A 237 0.98 1.02 -16.12
CA GLU A 237 0.70 0.94 -17.56
C GLU A 237 -0.06 -0.35 -17.95
N LYS A 238 -0.02 -1.38 -17.09
CA LYS A 238 -0.83 -2.59 -17.27
C LYS A 238 -2.32 -2.42 -16.90
N SER A 239 -2.71 -1.26 -16.35
CA SER A 239 -4.08 -1.00 -15.92
C SER A 239 -5.07 -1.11 -17.08
N LYS A 240 -6.23 -1.68 -16.77
CA LYS A 240 -7.38 -1.77 -17.67
C LYS A 240 -8.48 -0.86 -17.16
N VAL A 241 -9.30 -0.34 -18.06
CA VAL A 241 -10.55 0.34 -17.66
C VAL A 241 -11.33 -0.62 -16.79
N TYR A 242 -11.88 -0.13 -15.68
CA TYR A 242 -12.58 -0.97 -14.73
C TYR A 242 -13.67 -1.81 -15.41
N ASN A 243 -13.64 -3.11 -15.14
CA ASN A 243 -14.65 -4.06 -15.56
C ASN A 243 -14.85 -5.07 -14.41
N PRO A 244 -16.08 -5.25 -13.89
CA PRO A 244 -16.33 -6.12 -12.74
C PRO A 244 -15.93 -7.58 -12.97
N LYS A 245 -15.82 -8.03 -14.24
CA LYS A 245 -15.32 -9.38 -14.57
C LYS A 245 -13.94 -9.67 -14.00
N TYR A 246 -13.07 -8.66 -13.86
CA TYR A 246 -11.74 -8.85 -13.25
C TYR A 246 -11.81 -9.24 -11.76
N LEU A 247 -12.93 -8.98 -11.08
CA LEU A 247 -13.14 -9.28 -9.67
C LEU A 247 -13.67 -10.71 -9.44
N SER A 248 -14.10 -11.43 -10.49
CA SER A 248 -14.58 -12.80 -10.33
C SER A 248 -13.43 -13.72 -9.89
N GLY A 249 -13.59 -14.43 -8.78
CA GLY A 249 -12.54 -15.21 -8.13
C GLY A 249 -11.68 -14.42 -7.14
N TYR A 250 -12.02 -13.15 -6.86
CA TYR A 250 -11.23 -12.26 -6.01
C TYR A 250 -12.09 -11.43 -5.08
N ARG A 251 -11.59 -11.20 -3.87
CA ARG A 251 -12.18 -10.21 -2.97
C ARG A 251 -11.92 -8.80 -3.50
N SER A 252 -12.83 -7.86 -3.31
CA SER A 252 -12.56 -6.44 -3.57
C SER A 252 -13.17 -5.54 -2.51
N GLU A 253 -12.37 -4.59 -2.04
CA GLU A 253 -12.78 -3.63 -1.03
C GLU A 253 -13.28 -2.31 -1.62
N LEU A 254 -14.25 -1.71 -0.96
CA LEU A 254 -14.66 -0.32 -1.15
C LEU A 254 -13.62 0.63 -0.55
N TYR A 255 -13.51 1.82 -1.12
CA TYR A 255 -12.75 2.87 -0.47
C TYR A 255 -13.44 3.30 0.83
N GLN A 256 -12.62 3.49 1.85
CA GLN A 256 -12.97 4.00 3.18
C GLN A 256 -12.38 5.41 3.39
N VAL A 257 -11.28 5.71 2.71
CA VAL A 257 -10.70 7.05 2.67
C VAL A 257 -11.30 7.79 1.48
N GLY A 258 -12.24 8.70 1.74
CA GLY A 258 -12.84 9.55 0.70
C GLY A 258 -11.83 10.46 -0.01
N LEU A 259 -12.21 10.98 -1.17
CA LEU A 259 -11.34 11.73 -2.08
C LEU A 259 -10.60 12.91 -1.42
N PRO A 260 -11.25 13.83 -0.65
CA PRO A 260 -10.54 14.93 -0.01
C PRO A 260 -9.50 14.51 1.03
N ARG A 261 -9.82 13.49 1.83
CA ARG A 261 -8.89 12.91 2.82
C ARG A 261 -7.74 12.18 2.12
N GLY A 262 -8.03 11.51 1.00
CA GLY A 262 -7.03 10.91 0.11
C GLY A 262 -6.04 11.95 -0.41
N PHE A 263 -6.53 13.10 -0.89
CA PHE A 263 -5.67 14.18 -1.39
C PHE A 263 -4.82 14.80 -0.26
N GLY A 264 -5.39 14.96 0.94
CA GLY A 264 -4.63 15.38 2.11
C GLY A 264 -3.44 14.45 2.42
N LYS A 265 -3.62 13.13 2.32
CA LYS A 265 -2.52 12.16 2.44
C LYS A 265 -1.53 12.28 1.27
N ALA A 266 -2.00 12.51 0.04
CA ALA A 266 -1.13 12.71 -1.11
C ALA A 266 -0.22 13.93 -0.94
N LYS A 267 -0.75 15.05 -0.43
CA LYS A 267 0.04 16.25 -0.11
C LYS A 267 1.18 15.97 0.86
N GLN A 268 0.97 15.12 1.87
CA GLN A 268 2.03 14.71 2.81
C GLN A 268 3.15 13.92 2.11
N ILE A 269 2.81 13.07 1.12
CA ILE A 269 3.79 12.34 0.31
C ILE A 269 4.57 13.33 -0.58
N MET A 270 3.87 14.23 -1.27
CA MET A 270 4.46 15.25 -2.12
C MET A 270 5.38 16.19 -1.32
N GLU A 271 5.00 16.57 -0.09
CA GLU A 271 5.79 17.43 0.78
C GLU A 271 7.18 16.84 1.10
N GLN A 272 7.28 15.51 1.27
CA GLN A 272 8.58 14.86 1.50
C GLN A 272 9.52 15.03 0.30
N VAL A 273 8.99 14.92 -0.92
CA VAL A 273 9.73 15.13 -2.17
C VAL A 273 10.11 16.60 -2.31
N ILE A 274 9.15 17.51 -2.13
CA ILE A 274 9.36 18.97 -2.17
C ILE A 274 10.47 19.38 -1.19
N ARG A 275 10.42 18.92 0.07
CA ARG A 275 11.46 19.20 1.05
C ARG A 275 12.82 18.64 0.65
N SER A 276 12.87 17.53 -0.07
CA SER A 276 14.12 16.98 -0.59
C SER A 276 14.68 17.82 -1.74
N LEU A 277 13.81 18.34 -2.61
CA LEU A 277 14.18 19.30 -3.66
C LEU A 277 14.69 20.61 -3.06
N ILE A 278 14.01 21.15 -2.04
CA ILE A 278 14.44 22.35 -1.31
C ILE A 278 15.83 22.13 -0.67
N ARG A 279 16.08 20.99 -0.01
CA ARG A 279 17.41 20.70 0.55
C ARG A 279 18.49 20.68 -0.52
N ARG A 280 18.18 20.14 -1.70
CA ARG A 280 19.10 20.13 -2.85
C ARG A 280 19.35 21.54 -3.37
N ASP A 281 18.31 22.36 -3.48
CA ASP A 281 18.39 23.74 -3.93
C ASP A 281 19.21 24.63 -2.96
N ILE A 282 18.99 24.48 -1.64
CA ILE A 282 19.80 25.14 -0.60
C ILE A 282 21.28 24.75 -0.74
N GLY A 283 21.57 23.45 -0.86
CA GLY A 283 22.94 22.91 -0.93
C GLY A 283 23.72 23.07 0.38
N GLY A 284 25.05 23.08 0.29
CA GLY A 284 25.94 23.15 1.47
C GLY A 284 26.00 21.85 2.28
N ASP A 285 26.77 21.87 3.37
CA ASP A 285 27.00 20.69 4.22
C ASP A 285 25.83 20.41 5.18
N HIS A 286 25.15 21.48 5.59
CA HIS A 286 24.00 21.42 6.49
C HIS A 286 22.87 22.31 5.96
N GLN A 287 21.62 21.87 6.13
CA GLN A 287 20.44 22.65 5.74
C GLN A 287 19.45 22.75 6.88
N ARG A 288 18.78 23.90 6.99
CA ARG A 288 17.58 24.11 7.81
C ARG A 288 16.50 24.73 6.94
N ILE A 289 15.32 24.13 6.93
CA ILE A 289 14.15 24.69 6.25
C ILE A 289 13.28 25.33 7.33
N SER A 290 13.07 26.64 7.22
CA SER A 290 12.28 27.42 8.19
C SER A 290 10.81 27.45 7.80
N THR A 291 10.50 27.84 6.55
CA THR A 291 9.13 27.88 6.03
C THR A 291 9.06 27.27 4.65
N VAL A 292 7.92 26.66 4.33
CA VAL A 292 7.56 26.20 2.99
C VAL A 292 6.09 26.56 2.77
N SER A 293 5.79 27.15 1.62
CA SER A 293 4.42 27.41 1.17
C SER A 293 4.27 26.83 -0.23
N THR A 294 3.37 25.86 -0.37
CA THR A 294 3.16 25.12 -1.62
C THR A 294 1.79 25.45 -2.19
N ARG A 295 1.78 25.84 -3.47
CA ARG A 295 0.57 25.92 -4.28
C ARG A 295 0.47 24.66 -5.12
N TYR A 296 -0.75 24.15 -5.26
CA TYR A 296 -1.10 23.00 -6.09
C TYR A 296 -1.98 23.51 -7.23
N SER A 297 -1.67 23.12 -8.46
CA SER A 297 -2.46 23.39 -9.66
C SER A 297 -2.66 22.10 -10.46
N ASP A 298 -3.63 22.12 -11.38
CA ASP A 298 -3.92 21.02 -12.31
C ASP A 298 -4.09 19.68 -11.59
N VAL A 299 -4.85 19.72 -10.48
CA VAL A 299 -5.03 18.56 -9.61
C VAL A 299 -5.99 17.57 -10.27
N GLY A 300 -5.44 16.40 -10.59
CA GLY A 300 -6.17 15.27 -11.14
C GLY A 300 -6.24 14.11 -10.16
N PHE A 301 -7.29 13.30 -10.25
CA PHE A 301 -7.37 12.03 -9.53
C PHE A 301 -7.91 10.88 -10.38
N LYS A 302 -7.65 9.66 -9.92
CA LYS A 302 -8.25 8.41 -10.42
C LYS A 302 -8.39 7.39 -9.28
N LEU A 303 -9.44 6.59 -9.31
CA LEU A 303 -9.65 5.48 -8.39
C LEU A 303 -9.26 4.17 -9.08
N MET A 304 -8.33 3.43 -8.49
CA MET A 304 -7.76 2.22 -9.07
C MET A 304 -7.85 1.05 -8.10
N LEU A 305 -8.18 -0.13 -8.61
CA LEU A 305 -8.14 -1.38 -7.84
C LEU A 305 -6.79 -2.07 -8.04
N MET A 306 -6.02 -2.20 -6.96
CA MET A 306 -4.67 -2.77 -6.95
C MET A 306 -4.68 -4.22 -6.45
N PRO A 307 -3.98 -5.15 -7.14
CA PRO A 307 -4.01 -6.56 -6.84
C PRO A 307 -3.03 -6.88 -5.70
N LEU A 308 -3.55 -7.33 -4.57
CA LEU A 308 -2.77 -7.79 -3.43
C LEU A 308 -3.21 -9.18 -3.00
N TRP A 309 -2.25 -10.04 -2.74
CA TRP A 309 -2.49 -11.27 -2.01
C TRP A 309 -2.33 -10.95 -0.52
N ALA A 310 -3.40 -11.11 0.26
CA ALA A 310 -3.41 -10.74 1.67
C ALA A 310 -3.72 -11.96 2.54
N SER A 311 -3.15 -11.98 3.74
CA SER A 311 -3.56 -12.92 4.77
C SER A 311 -3.17 -12.38 6.15
N ALA A 312 -3.79 -12.97 7.17
CA ALA A 312 -3.52 -12.64 8.56
C ALA A 312 -3.44 -13.91 9.40
N PHE A 313 -2.57 -13.88 10.40
CA PHE A 313 -2.44 -14.99 11.35
C PHE A 313 -2.46 -14.48 12.80
N LEU A 314 -3.03 -15.29 13.69
CA LEU A 314 -3.08 -15.01 15.12
C LEU A 314 -1.86 -15.64 15.81
N TYR A 315 -1.10 -14.83 16.54
CA TYR A 315 0.00 -15.31 17.37
C TYR A 315 0.01 -14.58 18.72
N ASN A 316 -0.03 -15.33 19.83
CA ASN A 316 -0.13 -14.78 21.18
C ASN A 316 -1.23 -13.72 21.34
N ARG A 317 -2.44 -14.03 20.84
CA ARG A 317 -3.62 -13.14 20.87
C ARG A 317 -3.44 -11.80 20.14
N LYS A 318 -2.42 -11.69 19.28
CA LYS A 318 -2.22 -10.55 18.38
C LYS A 318 -2.30 -11.01 16.94
N THR A 319 -3.04 -10.27 16.13
CA THR A 319 -3.12 -10.48 14.69
C THR A 319 -1.91 -9.84 14.03
N TYR A 320 -1.31 -10.55 13.09
CA TYR A 320 -0.24 -10.05 12.24
C TYR A 320 -0.69 -10.19 10.80
N GLN A 321 -0.61 -9.10 10.06
CA GLN A 321 -0.99 -9.07 8.64
C GLN A 321 0.25 -9.18 7.76
N PHE A 322 0.08 -9.77 6.59
CA PHE A 322 1.03 -9.64 5.50
C PHE A 322 0.30 -9.50 4.17
N ILE A 323 0.99 -8.87 3.24
CA ILE A 323 0.52 -8.60 1.89
C ILE A 323 1.63 -8.91 0.90
N ILE A 324 1.24 -9.32 -0.29
CA ILE A 324 2.14 -9.64 -1.39
C ILE A 324 1.66 -8.92 -2.63
N ASN A 325 2.58 -8.22 -3.29
CA ASN A 325 2.28 -7.50 -4.52
C ASN A 325 1.80 -8.49 -5.60
N GLY A 326 0.59 -8.30 -6.12
CA GLY A 326 -0.01 -9.17 -7.13
C GLY A 326 0.68 -9.13 -8.51
N GLN A 327 1.61 -8.21 -8.75
CA GLN A 327 2.41 -8.14 -9.97
C GLN A 327 3.85 -8.64 -9.79
N THR A 328 4.46 -8.37 -8.64
CA THR A 328 5.91 -8.60 -8.43
C THR A 328 6.22 -9.71 -7.43
N GLY A 329 5.25 -10.17 -6.64
CA GLY A 329 5.48 -11.14 -5.57
C GLY A 329 6.23 -10.57 -4.36
N GLN A 330 6.48 -9.25 -4.31
CA GLN A 330 7.12 -8.63 -3.15
C GLN A 330 6.26 -8.78 -1.90
N VAL A 331 6.82 -9.36 -0.84
CA VAL A 331 6.14 -9.54 0.45
C VAL A 331 6.46 -8.40 1.41
N LYS A 332 5.41 -7.89 2.08
CA LYS A 332 5.49 -7.00 3.23
C LYS A 332 4.61 -7.57 4.33
N GLY A 333 5.13 -7.67 5.55
CA GLY A 333 4.37 -8.25 6.63
C GLY A 333 4.87 -7.85 8.00
N GLU A 334 3.96 -7.91 8.95
CA GLU A 334 4.25 -7.77 10.37
C GLU A 334 4.78 -9.09 10.93
N ARG A 335 5.58 -9.00 11.99
CA ARG A 335 6.12 -10.19 12.65
C ARG A 335 6.32 -9.96 14.15
N PRO A 336 6.10 -10.99 14.99
CA PRO A 336 6.59 -10.99 16.35
C PRO A 336 8.12 -11.17 16.37
N TYR A 337 8.76 -10.52 17.34
CA TYR A 337 10.19 -10.69 17.61
C TYR A 337 10.40 -11.69 18.75
N SER A 338 11.37 -12.59 18.59
CA SER A 338 11.79 -13.51 19.63
C SER A 338 12.86 -12.85 20.50
N TRP A 339 12.48 -12.41 21.71
CA TRP A 339 13.41 -11.81 22.67
C TRP A 339 14.56 -12.76 23.02
N ILE A 340 14.31 -14.08 23.09
CA ILE A 340 15.34 -15.10 23.34
C ILE A 340 16.40 -15.07 22.24
N LYS A 341 15.98 -15.06 20.96
CA LYS A 341 16.93 -15.02 19.82
C LYS A 341 17.72 -13.71 19.78
N ILE A 342 17.07 -12.58 20.09
CA ILE A 342 17.73 -11.28 20.15
C ILE A 342 18.75 -11.26 21.29
N THR A 343 18.35 -11.71 22.49
CA THR A 343 19.22 -11.75 23.67
C THR A 343 20.42 -12.66 23.44
N ALA A 344 20.20 -13.86 22.90
CA ALA A 344 21.27 -14.77 22.53
C ALA A 344 22.25 -14.12 21.54
N PHE A 345 21.74 -13.47 20.49
CA PHE A 345 22.59 -12.77 19.52
C PHE A 345 23.41 -11.64 20.16
N VAL A 346 22.79 -10.82 21.03
CA VAL A 346 23.48 -9.73 21.74
C VAL A 346 24.56 -10.29 22.67
N VAL A 347 24.26 -11.35 23.43
CA VAL A 347 25.24 -11.99 24.32
C VAL A 347 26.41 -12.55 23.51
N THR A 348 26.16 -13.26 22.40
CA THR A 348 27.22 -13.76 21.52
C THR A 348 28.07 -12.63 20.93
N LEU A 349 27.46 -11.51 20.55
CA LEU A 349 28.19 -10.37 20.03
C LEU A 349 29.11 -9.76 21.12
N LEU A 350 28.60 -9.60 22.34
CA LEU A 350 29.37 -9.06 23.46
C LEU A 350 30.53 -9.99 23.87
N THR A 351 30.32 -11.31 23.87
CA THR A 351 31.40 -12.26 24.18
C THR A 351 32.50 -12.25 23.11
N VAL A 352 32.13 -12.17 21.83
CA VAL A 352 33.10 -12.04 20.73
C VAL A 352 33.89 -10.75 20.87
N ILE A 353 33.23 -9.60 21.05
CA ILE A 353 33.91 -8.30 21.21
C ILE A 353 34.84 -8.33 22.44
N GLY A 354 34.35 -8.79 23.60
CA GLY A 354 35.14 -8.88 24.82
C GLY A 354 36.35 -9.80 24.68
N GLY A 355 36.19 -10.97 24.05
CA GLY A 355 37.29 -11.89 23.77
C GLY A 355 38.31 -11.32 22.79
N THR A 356 37.86 -10.55 21.79
CA THR A 356 38.73 -9.89 20.82
C THR A 356 39.56 -8.80 21.51
N ILE A 357 38.94 -7.95 22.33
CA ILE A 357 39.64 -6.92 23.11
C ILE A 357 40.65 -7.55 24.08
N TYR A 358 40.26 -8.62 24.78
CA TYR A 358 41.16 -9.35 25.68
C TYR A 358 42.37 -9.93 24.94
N TYR A 359 42.17 -10.55 23.78
CA TYR A 359 43.25 -11.09 22.95
C TYR A 359 44.22 -10.00 22.47
N PHE A 360 43.70 -8.83 22.05
CA PHE A 360 44.56 -7.71 21.64
C PHE A 360 45.25 -7.00 22.81
N ASN A 361 44.69 -7.02 24.01
CA ASN A 361 45.34 -6.48 25.21
C ASN A 361 46.43 -7.40 25.79
N GLN A 362 46.48 -8.67 25.37
CA GLN A 362 47.53 -9.62 25.77
C GLN A 362 48.74 -9.66 24.83
N LYS A 363 48.65 -9.01 23.66
CA LYS A 363 49.80 -8.75 22.78
C LYS A 363 50.32 -7.35 23.06
#